data_AF-A0A1B5L0N9-F1
#
_entry.id   AF-A0A1B5L0N9-F1
#
_cell.length_a   1.000
_cell.length_b   1.000
_cell.length_c   1.000
_cell.angle_alpha   90.00
_cell.angle_beta   90.00
_cell.angle_gamma   90.00
#
_symmetry.space_group_name_H-M   'P 1'
#
loop_
_entity.id
_entity.type
_entity.pdbx_description
1 polymer ?
#
loop_
_entity_poly.entity_id
_entity_poly.type
_entity_poly.pdbx_seq_one_letter_code
_entity_poly.pdbx_strand_id
1 'polypeptide(L)'
;MLIHLLESLSNESLGRYASKPKLRVQKFENANLALDFIKCRGIQMTNIGAEDIVDGNRKIVLGLIWTLILRFTISDINEEGMSAKEGLLLWCQRKTACYDEVEVRDFSASWNDGLAFCALLDIHRPDLIDYDSLDKSDHRGNMQLAFDIAHKEIGIPRLLDVEDVCDVPKPDERSLMTYIAYWFHAFSQMEKVENAGRRVEKFINNMQGAWEMQSAYEKRMKELLEALRRQVKEWESAQFEGTYADAKAQAKNFATYKRGQKRDWVAEKSDLATLLGNIKTKLGTYRLRPYDPPAELSLEALDRDWGTLTRTEMSRAQLINETIRE
;
A
#
# COMPACT_ATOMS: atom_id res chain seq x y z
N MET A 1 4.64 -35.76 -17.52
CA MET A 1 3.71 -34.62 -17.42
C MET A 1 3.29 -34.38 -15.97
N LEU A 2 2.67 -35.34 -15.27
CA LEU A 2 2.27 -35.17 -13.86
C LEU A 2 3.41 -34.71 -12.95
N ILE A 3 4.60 -35.32 -13.06
CA ILE A 3 5.79 -34.88 -12.31
C ILE A 3 6.10 -33.40 -12.57
N HIS A 4 6.26 -33.00 -13.84
CA HIS A 4 6.54 -31.59 -14.18
C HIS A 4 5.46 -30.63 -13.67
N LEU A 5 4.18 -31.03 -13.70
CA LEU A 5 3.10 -30.23 -13.13
C LEU A 5 3.31 -30.03 -11.62
N LEU A 6 3.64 -31.09 -10.89
CA LEU A 6 3.94 -31.00 -9.46
C LEU A 6 5.18 -30.14 -9.19
N GLU A 7 6.25 -30.31 -9.96
CA GLU A 7 7.46 -29.48 -9.85
C GLU A 7 7.12 -28.00 -10.08
N SER A 8 6.30 -27.68 -11.08
CA SER A 8 5.90 -26.31 -11.39
C SER A 8 4.96 -25.71 -10.35
N LEU A 9 4.02 -26.48 -9.80
CA LEU A 9 3.09 -26.01 -8.77
C LEU A 9 3.75 -25.83 -7.41
N SER A 10 4.78 -26.63 -7.13
CA SER A 10 5.47 -26.64 -5.83
C SER A 10 6.78 -25.85 -5.81
N ASN A 11 7.35 -25.53 -6.97
CA ASN A 11 8.72 -25.02 -7.15
C ASN A 11 9.80 -25.93 -6.53
N GLU A 12 9.54 -27.24 -6.43
CA GLU A 12 10.47 -28.24 -5.90
C GLU A 12 10.73 -29.35 -6.91
N SER A 13 11.96 -29.86 -6.96
CA SER A 13 12.27 -31.01 -7.82
C SER A 13 11.85 -32.32 -7.15
N LEU A 14 11.24 -33.20 -7.93
CA LEU A 14 10.93 -34.57 -7.52
C LEU A 14 12.14 -35.51 -7.68
N GLY A 15 13.32 -34.98 -8.02
CA GLY A 15 14.56 -35.72 -8.15
C GLY A 15 14.66 -36.48 -9.47
N ARG A 16 15.25 -37.69 -9.43
CA ARG A 16 15.52 -38.48 -10.64
C ARG A 16 14.32 -39.34 -11.02
N TYR A 17 13.82 -39.16 -12.24
CA TYR A 17 12.75 -39.96 -12.82
C TYR A 17 13.02 -40.26 -14.31
N ALA A 18 12.26 -41.18 -14.89
CA ALA A 18 12.36 -41.47 -16.33
C ALA A 18 11.71 -40.32 -17.12
N SER A 19 12.51 -39.45 -17.76
CA SER A 19 12.01 -38.27 -18.47
C SER A 19 11.18 -38.61 -19.72
N LYS A 20 11.45 -39.75 -20.37
CA LYS A 20 10.72 -40.28 -21.54
C LYS A 20 10.38 -41.77 -21.33
N PRO A 21 9.44 -42.10 -20.43
CA PRO A 21 9.16 -43.48 -20.06
C PRO A 21 8.44 -44.21 -21.20
N LYS A 22 9.06 -45.26 -21.74
CA LYS A 22 8.48 -46.11 -22.80
C LYS A 22 7.83 -47.36 -22.23
N LEU A 23 8.45 -47.97 -21.23
CA LEU A 23 7.96 -49.19 -20.61
C LEU A 23 6.90 -48.87 -19.54
N ARG A 24 5.91 -49.76 -19.38
CA ARG A 24 4.85 -49.59 -18.35
C ARG A 24 5.45 -49.45 -16.95
N VAL A 25 6.48 -50.23 -16.63
CA VAL A 25 7.17 -50.15 -15.32
C VAL A 25 7.76 -48.76 -15.06
N GLN A 26 8.36 -48.11 -16.06
CA GLN A 26 8.90 -46.75 -15.92
C GLN A 26 7.79 -45.71 -15.68
N LYS A 27 6.63 -45.88 -16.35
CA LYS A 27 5.46 -45.02 -16.13
C LYS A 27 4.91 -45.20 -14.72
N PHE A 28 4.87 -46.44 -14.23
CA PHE A 28 4.41 -46.80 -12.90
C PHE A 28 5.32 -46.25 -11.79
N GLU A 29 6.64 -46.38 -11.93
CA GLU A 29 7.63 -45.78 -11.04
C GLU A 29 7.48 -44.25 -10.97
N ASN A 30 7.36 -43.58 -12.13
CA ASN A 30 7.12 -42.15 -12.18
C ASN A 30 5.78 -41.74 -11.51
N ALA A 31 4.72 -42.52 -11.71
CA ALA A 31 3.42 -42.26 -11.11
C ALA A 31 3.46 -42.43 -9.58
N ASN A 32 4.13 -43.47 -9.07
CA ASN A 32 4.34 -43.64 -7.62
C ASN A 32 5.14 -42.48 -7.02
N LEU A 33 6.23 -42.07 -7.68
CA LEU A 33 7.03 -40.93 -7.22
C LEU A 33 6.18 -39.67 -7.10
N ALA A 34 5.35 -39.38 -8.10
CA ALA A 34 4.43 -38.25 -8.07
C ALA A 34 3.39 -38.36 -6.94
N LEU A 35 2.79 -39.54 -6.76
CA LEU A 35 1.82 -39.79 -5.70
C LEU A 35 2.43 -39.67 -4.30
N ASP A 36 3.64 -40.20 -4.09
CA ASP A 36 4.31 -40.13 -2.80
C ASP A 36 4.69 -38.68 -2.46
N PHE A 37 5.13 -37.89 -3.45
CA PHE A 37 5.33 -36.45 -3.26
C PHE A 37 4.06 -35.74 -2.78
N ILE A 38 2.90 -36.06 -3.38
CA ILE A 38 1.59 -35.49 -2.98
C ILE A 38 1.26 -35.89 -1.54
N LYS A 39 1.45 -37.17 -1.16
CA LYS A 39 1.22 -37.65 0.22
C LYS A 39 2.12 -36.96 1.23
N CYS A 40 3.41 -36.77 0.91
CA CYS A 40 4.37 -36.10 1.78
C CYS A 40 3.97 -34.66 2.11
N ARG A 41 3.17 -34.01 1.24
CA ARG A 41 2.60 -32.67 1.48
C ARG A 41 1.29 -32.69 2.28
N GLY A 42 0.92 -33.84 2.85
CA GLY A 42 -0.29 -34.01 3.67
C GLY A 42 -1.59 -34.05 2.87
N ILE A 43 -1.52 -34.17 1.55
CA ILE A 43 -2.69 -34.19 0.68
C ILE A 43 -3.28 -35.60 0.69
N GLN A 44 -4.53 -35.72 1.15
CA GLN A 44 -5.22 -37.00 1.22
C GLN A 44 -5.65 -37.47 -0.19
N MET A 45 -5.26 -38.69 -0.55
CA MET A 45 -5.62 -39.31 -1.82
C MET A 45 -6.36 -40.62 -1.54
N THR A 46 -7.67 -40.54 -1.41
CA THR A 46 -8.52 -41.72 -1.21
C THR A 46 -8.71 -42.44 -2.54
N ASN A 47 -8.34 -43.73 -2.59
CA ASN A 47 -8.55 -44.61 -3.74
C ASN A 47 -7.85 -44.18 -5.05
N ILE A 48 -6.61 -43.66 -4.97
CA ILE A 48 -5.79 -43.32 -6.14
C ILE A 48 -4.51 -44.15 -6.12
N GLY A 49 -4.38 -45.08 -7.07
CA GLY A 49 -3.16 -45.88 -7.29
C GLY A 49 -2.36 -45.42 -8.51
N ALA A 50 -1.07 -45.75 -8.54
CA ALA A 50 -0.23 -45.51 -9.72
C ALA A 50 -0.71 -46.30 -10.95
N GLU A 51 -1.30 -47.48 -10.73
CA GLU A 51 -1.91 -48.29 -11.79
C GLU A 51 -3.04 -47.53 -12.50
N ASP A 52 -3.95 -46.91 -11.74
CA ASP A 52 -5.06 -46.14 -12.28
C ASP A 52 -4.60 -44.98 -13.17
N ILE A 53 -3.46 -44.37 -12.84
CA ILE A 53 -2.86 -43.29 -13.62
C ILE A 53 -2.22 -43.83 -14.90
N VAL A 54 -1.45 -44.92 -14.79
CA VAL A 54 -0.72 -45.52 -15.92
C VAL A 54 -1.67 -46.11 -16.95
N ASP A 55 -2.74 -46.76 -16.48
CA ASP A 55 -3.73 -47.40 -17.33
C ASP A 55 -4.85 -46.44 -17.77
N GLY A 56 -4.81 -45.18 -17.31
CA GLY A 56 -5.65 -44.11 -17.83
C GLY A 56 -7.09 -44.12 -17.32
N ASN A 57 -7.32 -44.52 -16.07
CA ASN A 57 -8.64 -44.45 -15.44
C ASN A 57 -9.09 -42.98 -15.32
N ARG A 58 -9.90 -42.55 -16.29
CA ARG A 58 -10.32 -41.14 -16.44
C ARG A 58 -10.91 -40.55 -15.16
N LYS A 59 -11.75 -41.30 -14.44
CA LYS A 59 -12.41 -40.81 -13.22
C LYS A 59 -11.39 -40.53 -12.11
N ILE A 60 -10.42 -41.43 -11.93
CA ILE A 60 -9.38 -41.29 -10.91
C ILE A 60 -8.39 -40.19 -11.30
N VAL A 61 -8.00 -40.12 -12.57
CA VAL A 61 -7.12 -39.05 -13.07
C VAL A 61 -7.77 -37.67 -12.90
N LEU A 62 -9.06 -37.51 -13.25
CA LEU A 62 -9.78 -36.25 -13.02
C LEU A 62 -9.89 -35.92 -11.52
N GLY A 63 -10.14 -36.93 -10.68
CA GLY A 63 -10.12 -36.77 -9.23
C GLY A 63 -8.77 -36.26 -8.71
N LEU A 64 -7.67 -36.83 -9.19
CA LEU A 64 -6.32 -36.40 -8.84
C LEU A 64 -6.04 -34.95 -9.26
N ILE A 65 -6.36 -34.60 -10.50
CA ILE A 65 -6.17 -33.23 -11.01
C ILE A 65 -6.99 -32.23 -10.20
N TRP A 66 -8.24 -32.55 -9.87
CA TRP A 66 -9.06 -31.72 -8.99
C TRP A 66 -8.44 -31.53 -7.61
N THR A 67 -7.95 -32.61 -6.97
CA THR A 67 -7.28 -32.52 -5.67
C THR A 67 -6.08 -31.58 -5.71
N LEU A 68 -5.31 -31.59 -6.82
CA LEU A 68 -4.20 -30.68 -7.02
C LEU A 68 -4.66 -29.23 -7.20
N ILE A 69 -5.67 -28.98 -8.05
CA ILE A 69 -6.25 -27.63 -8.22
C ILE A 69 -6.77 -27.10 -6.89
N LEU A 70 -7.55 -27.89 -6.17
CA LEU A 70 -8.10 -27.52 -4.87
C LEU A 70 -6.97 -27.14 -3.91
N ARG A 71 -5.89 -27.92 -3.85
CA ARG A 71 -4.79 -27.69 -2.90
C ARG A 71 -3.88 -26.52 -3.27
N PHE A 72 -3.52 -26.38 -4.53
CA PHE A 72 -2.50 -25.43 -4.98
C PHE A 72 -3.08 -24.12 -5.52
N THR A 73 -4.35 -24.11 -5.92
CA THR A 73 -5.01 -22.91 -6.44
C THR A 73 -6.05 -22.36 -5.46
N ILE A 74 -6.90 -23.22 -4.89
CA ILE A 74 -8.07 -22.72 -4.12
C ILE A 74 -7.79 -22.67 -2.61
N SER A 75 -7.00 -23.61 -2.07
CA SER A 75 -6.80 -23.71 -0.61
C SER A 75 -6.07 -22.54 0.04
N ASP A 76 -5.33 -21.75 -0.75
CA ASP A 76 -4.68 -20.53 -0.26
C ASP A 76 -5.64 -19.33 -0.17
N ILE A 77 -6.89 -19.50 -0.61
CA ILE A 77 -7.99 -18.53 -0.45
C ILE A 77 -8.54 -18.68 0.97
N ASN A 78 -7.86 -18.03 1.92
CA ASN A 78 -8.25 -18.04 3.33
C ASN A 78 -9.03 -16.76 3.67
N GLU A 79 -10.36 -16.83 3.61
CA GLU A 79 -11.23 -15.85 4.28
C GLU A 79 -11.68 -16.41 5.63
N GLU A 80 -11.29 -15.72 6.71
CA GLU A 80 -11.89 -15.86 8.05
C GLU A 80 -11.91 -17.30 8.64
N GLY A 81 -10.96 -18.15 8.25
CA GLY A 81 -10.86 -19.52 8.78
C GLY A 81 -11.91 -20.51 8.22
N MET A 82 -12.58 -20.14 7.13
CA MET A 82 -13.51 -21.01 6.41
C MET A 82 -12.77 -22.03 5.53
N SER A 83 -13.50 -23.03 5.02
CA SER A 83 -12.92 -23.88 3.97
C SER A 83 -12.65 -23.05 2.71
N ALA A 84 -11.69 -23.51 1.90
CA ALA A 84 -11.29 -22.86 0.65
C ALA A 84 -12.47 -22.54 -0.29
N LYS A 85 -13.44 -23.46 -0.38
CA LYS A 85 -14.66 -23.29 -1.17
C LYS A 85 -15.56 -22.20 -0.62
N GLU A 86 -15.79 -22.21 0.69
CA GLU A 86 -16.63 -21.23 1.37
C GLU A 86 -16.00 -19.84 1.30
N GLY A 87 -14.68 -19.73 1.47
CA GLY A 87 -13.96 -18.47 1.32
C GLY A 87 -14.08 -17.90 -0.08
N LEU A 88 -13.91 -18.72 -1.13
CA LEU A 88 -14.12 -18.27 -2.51
C LEU A 88 -15.58 -17.85 -2.77
N LEU A 89 -16.56 -18.57 -2.20
CA LEU A 89 -17.98 -18.26 -2.37
C LEU A 89 -18.32 -16.94 -1.68
N LEU A 90 -17.85 -16.76 -0.45
CA LEU A 90 -18.03 -15.53 0.31
C LEU A 90 -17.39 -14.33 -0.39
N TRP A 91 -16.20 -14.50 -0.97
CA TRP A 91 -15.58 -13.47 -1.79
C TRP A 91 -16.49 -13.06 -2.95
N CYS A 92 -17.01 -14.03 -3.72
CA CYS A 92 -17.93 -13.73 -4.83
C CYS A 92 -19.16 -12.96 -4.33
N GLN A 93 -19.79 -13.45 -3.27
CA GLN A 93 -20.98 -12.82 -2.66
C GLN A 93 -20.70 -11.38 -2.21
N ARG A 94 -19.57 -11.14 -1.54
CA ARG A 94 -19.17 -9.79 -1.08
C ARG A 94 -18.94 -8.85 -2.26
N LYS A 95 -18.31 -9.34 -3.32
CA LYS A 95 -18.01 -8.56 -4.52
C LYS A 95 -19.23 -8.26 -5.37
N THR A 96 -20.24 -9.12 -5.35
CA THR A 96 -21.46 -8.93 -6.13
C THR A 96 -22.64 -8.41 -5.30
N ALA A 97 -22.48 -8.16 -3.99
CA ALA A 97 -23.58 -7.80 -3.09
C ALA A 97 -24.32 -6.49 -3.45
N CYS A 98 -23.69 -5.61 -4.24
CA CYS A 98 -24.28 -4.34 -4.66
C CYS A 98 -25.01 -4.41 -6.02
N TYR A 99 -25.14 -5.60 -6.62
CA TYR A 99 -25.82 -5.79 -7.90
C TYR A 99 -27.13 -6.57 -7.66
N ASP A 100 -28.26 -5.89 -7.81
CA ASP A 100 -29.58 -6.42 -7.47
C ASP A 100 -29.95 -7.68 -8.28
N GLU A 101 -29.48 -7.80 -9.52
CA GLU A 101 -29.74 -8.95 -10.38
C GLU A 101 -28.83 -10.15 -10.12
N VAL A 102 -27.81 -10.01 -9.25
CA VAL A 102 -26.78 -11.04 -9.05
C VAL A 102 -26.90 -11.67 -7.67
N GLU A 103 -27.18 -12.96 -7.65
CA GLU A 103 -27.20 -13.74 -6.41
C GLU A 103 -26.34 -15.02 -6.52
N VAL A 104 -25.12 -14.94 -6.00
CA VAL A 104 -24.18 -16.06 -6.00
C VAL A 104 -24.42 -16.98 -4.79
N ARG A 105 -25.03 -18.14 -5.03
CA ARG A 105 -25.34 -19.15 -4.01
C ARG A 105 -24.51 -20.42 -4.15
N ASP A 106 -24.00 -20.68 -5.34
CA ASP A 106 -23.22 -21.86 -5.66
C ASP A 106 -22.15 -21.57 -6.73
N PHE A 107 -21.39 -22.60 -7.09
CA PHE A 107 -20.49 -22.59 -8.24
C PHE A 107 -21.08 -23.39 -9.39
N SER A 108 -22.38 -23.24 -9.66
CA SER A 108 -23.08 -23.92 -10.74
C SER A 108 -24.10 -22.97 -11.36
N ALA A 109 -25.39 -23.11 -11.03
CA ALA A 109 -26.48 -22.38 -11.66
C ALA A 109 -26.45 -20.86 -11.42
N SER A 110 -25.84 -20.40 -10.32
CA SER A 110 -25.71 -18.96 -10.03
C SER A 110 -24.88 -18.17 -11.06
N TRP A 111 -24.19 -18.86 -11.98
CA TRP A 111 -23.30 -18.24 -12.96
C TRP A 111 -23.84 -18.30 -14.39
N ASN A 112 -24.96 -18.98 -14.63
CA ASN A 112 -25.46 -19.31 -15.98
C ASN A 112 -25.80 -18.11 -16.84
N ASP A 113 -26.24 -17.00 -16.24
CA ASP A 113 -26.62 -15.78 -16.96
C ASP A 113 -25.43 -14.87 -17.32
N GLY A 114 -24.23 -15.20 -16.84
CA GLY A 114 -23.01 -14.42 -17.06
C GLY A 114 -22.95 -13.11 -16.27
N LEU A 115 -24.00 -12.71 -15.54
CA LEU A 115 -24.06 -11.44 -14.84
C LEU A 115 -23.10 -11.41 -13.65
N ALA A 116 -22.92 -12.54 -12.94
CA ALA A 116 -21.93 -12.63 -11.87
C ALA A 116 -20.50 -12.35 -12.35
N PHE A 117 -20.11 -12.82 -13.54
CA PHE A 117 -18.81 -12.49 -14.14
C PHE A 117 -18.72 -11.02 -14.55
N CYS A 118 -19.79 -10.46 -15.10
CA CYS A 118 -19.85 -9.03 -15.45
C CYS A 118 -19.73 -8.14 -14.21
N ALA A 119 -20.42 -8.47 -13.12
CA ALA A 119 -20.35 -7.75 -11.85
C ALA A 119 -18.94 -7.82 -11.23
N LEU A 120 -18.27 -8.98 -11.30
CA LEU A 120 -16.88 -9.10 -10.88
C LEU A 120 -15.93 -8.21 -11.70
N LEU A 121 -16.18 -8.03 -13.00
CA LEU A 121 -15.43 -7.07 -13.80
C LEU A 121 -15.72 -5.64 -13.38
N ASP A 122 -16.98 -5.26 -13.29
CA ASP A 122 -17.41 -3.89 -12.98
C ASP A 122 -16.89 -3.41 -11.62
N ILE A 123 -16.97 -4.24 -10.58
CA ILE A 123 -16.52 -3.84 -9.23
C ILE A 123 -15.00 -3.65 -9.11
N HIS A 124 -14.21 -4.34 -9.95
CA HIS A 124 -12.74 -4.26 -9.90
C HIS A 124 -12.14 -3.39 -11.01
N ARG A 125 -12.81 -3.30 -12.16
CA ARG A 125 -12.40 -2.62 -13.39
C ARG A 125 -13.63 -2.02 -14.10
N PRO A 126 -14.29 -1.02 -13.48
CA PRO A 126 -15.47 -0.35 -14.06
C PRO A 126 -15.13 0.43 -15.34
N ASP A 127 -13.84 0.62 -15.63
CA ASP A 127 -13.36 1.22 -16.87
C ASP A 127 -13.47 0.27 -18.08
N LEU A 128 -13.62 -1.04 -17.86
CA LEU A 128 -13.65 -2.05 -18.92
C LEU A 128 -15.05 -2.51 -19.31
N ILE A 129 -16.06 -2.25 -18.47
CA ILE A 129 -17.45 -2.67 -18.69
C ILE A 129 -18.38 -1.64 -18.07
N ASP A 130 -19.50 -1.37 -18.74
CA ASP A 130 -20.61 -0.60 -18.17
C ASP A 130 -21.72 -1.59 -17.82
N TYR A 131 -21.75 -2.06 -16.56
CA TYR A 131 -22.70 -3.09 -16.13
C TYR A 131 -24.15 -2.66 -16.31
N ASP A 132 -24.50 -1.41 -15.98
CA ASP A 132 -25.87 -0.91 -16.00
C ASP A 132 -26.45 -0.85 -17.42
N SER A 133 -25.59 -0.70 -18.43
CA SER A 133 -25.99 -0.69 -19.84
C SER A 133 -26.28 -2.07 -20.44
N LEU A 134 -25.92 -3.16 -19.75
CA LEU A 134 -26.06 -4.53 -20.28
C LEU A 134 -27.51 -4.94 -20.44
N ASP A 135 -27.82 -5.64 -21.54
CA ASP A 135 -29.06 -6.40 -21.65
C ASP A 135 -28.97 -7.63 -20.74
N LYS A 136 -29.63 -7.55 -19.58
CA LYS A 136 -29.61 -8.62 -18.56
C LYS A 136 -30.22 -9.93 -19.07
N SER A 137 -30.99 -9.89 -20.15
CA SER A 137 -31.58 -11.08 -20.76
C SER A 137 -30.66 -11.77 -21.78
N ASP A 138 -29.59 -11.12 -22.26
CA ASP A 138 -28.62 -11.70 -23.18
C ASP A 138 -27.52 -12.48 -22.42
N HIS A 139 -27.89 -13.62 -21.86
CA HIS A 139 -27.00 -14.44 -21.04
C HIS A 139 -25.71 -14.83 -21.77
N ARG A 140 -25.84 -15.24 -23.03
CA ARG A 140 -24.70 -15.68 -23.85
C ARG A 140 -23.79 -14.51 -24.20
N GLY A 141 -24.36 -13.37 -24.60
CA GLY A 141 -23.59 -12.16 -24.89
C GLY A 141 -22.84 -11.65 -23.67
N ASN A 142 -23.50 -11.57 -22.51
CA ASN A 142 -22.90 -11.14 -21.25
C ASN A 142 -21.75 -12.06 -20.82
N MET A 143 -21.94 -13.38 -20.87
CA MET A 143 -20.89 -14.34 -20.55
C MET A 143 -19.69 -14.21 -21.50
N GLN A 144 -19.95 -14.14 -22.81
CA GLN A 144 -18.90 -14.02 -23.82
C GLN A 144 -18.11 -12.73 -23.64
N LEU A 145 -18.80 -11.60 -23.40
CA LEU A 145 -18.18 -10.31 -23.12
C LEU A 145 -17.26 -10.40 -21.91
N ALA A 146 -17.75 -10.95 -20.79
CA ALA A 146 -16.96 -11.07 -19.58
C ALA A 146 -15.70 -11.92 -19.77
N PHE A 147 -15.83 -13.07 -20.44
CA PHE A 147 -14.69 -13.95 -20.72
C PHE A 147 -13.69 -13.30 -21.69
N ASP A 148 -14.17 -12.51 -22.64
CA ASP A 148 -13.35 -11.75 -23.58
C ASP A 148 -12.50 -10.70 -22.89
N ILE A 149 -13.12 -9.86 -22.06
CA ILE A 149 -12.43 -8.81 -21.32
C ILE A 149 -11.44 -9.42 -20.33
N ALA A 150 -11.87 -10.43 -19.55
CA ALA A 150 -11.00 -11.11 -18.60
C ALA A 150 -9.77 -11.70 -19.26
N HIS A 151 -9.90 -12.25 -20.46
CA HIS A 151 -8.77 -12.79 -21.19
C HIS A 151 -7.85 -11.72 -21.77
N LYS A 152 -8.41 -10.75 -22.49
CA LYS A 152 -7.65 -9.76 -23.26
C LYS A 152 -7.00 -8.70 -22.37
N GLU A 153 -7.74 -8.20 -21.38
CA GLU A 153 -7.35 -7.01 -20.59
C GLU A 153 -6.75 -7.38 -19.23
N ILE A 154 -7.16 -8.53 -18.65
CA ILE A 154 -6.75 -8.96 -17.30
C ILE A 154 -5.73 -10.10 -17.37
N GLY A 155 -5.73 -10.88 -18.46
CA GLY A 155 -4.83 -12.01 -18.65
C GLY A 155 -5.32 -13.32 -18.01
N ILE A 156 -6.61 -13.42 -17.67
CA ILE A 156 -7.20 -14.67 -17.17
C ILE A 156 -7.33 -15.66 -18.34
N PRO A 157 -6.77 -16.88 -18.25
CA PRO A 157 -6.86 -17.85 -19.35
C PRO A 157 -8.29 -18.35 -19.53
N ARG A 158 -8.76 -18.54 -20.77
CA ARG A 158 -10.09 -19.12 -21.03
C ARG A 158 -10.09 -20.62 -20.72
N LEU A 159 -10.63 -20.99 -19.56
CA LEU A 159 -10.72 -22.40 -19.14
C LEU A 159 -12.09 -23.03 -19.43
N LEU A 160 -13.12 -22.21 -19.63
CA LEU A 160 -14.49 -22.64 -19.91
C LEU A 160 -14.97 -22.00 -21.20
N ASP A 161 -15.74 -22.77 -21.97
CA ASP A 161 -16.51 -22.26 -23.10
C ASP A 161 -17.86 -21.73 -22.61
N VAL A 162 -18.42 -20.76 -23.33
CA VAL A 162 -19.68 -20.10 -22.93
C VAL A 162 -20.84 -21.10 -22.91
N GLU A 163 -20.88 -22.03 -23.86
CA GLU A 163 -21.94 -23.05 -23.96
C GLU A 163 -21.92 -24.06 -22.81
N ASP A 164 -20.75 -24.38 -22.25
CA ASP A 164 -20.61 -25.30 -21.12
C ASP A 164 -21.17 -24.76 -19.81
N VAL A 165 -21.42 -23.44 -19.75
CA VAL A 165 -21.97 -22.75 -18.57
C VAL A 165 -23.38 -22.24 -18.86
N CYS A 166 -23.55 -21.46 -19.93
CA CYS A 166 -24.80 -20.77 -20.23
C CYS A 166 -25.93 -21.73 -20.64
N ASP A 167 -25.62 -22.78 -21.42
CA ASP A 167 -26.64 -23.69 -21.95
C ASP A 167 -26.87 -24.93 -21.08
N VAL A 168 -26.10 -25.08 -20.00
CA VAL A 168 -26.17 -26.24 -19.10
C VAL A 168 -26.87 -25.82 -17.82
N PRO A 169 -28.06 -26.34 -17.48
CA PRO A 169 -28.82 -25.89 -16.30
C PRO A 169 -28.07 -26.04 -14.96
N LYS A 170 -27.13 -26.97 -14.90
CA LYS A 170 -26.23 -27.21 -13.75
C LYS A 170 -24.83 -27.49 -14.26
N PRO A 171 -24.02 -26.46 -14.54
CA PRO A 171 -22.65 -26.62 -14.98
C PRO A 171 -21.81 -27.33 -13.91
N ASP A 172 -20.70 -27.95 -14.32
CA ASP A 172 -19.83 -28.69 -13.40
C ASP A 172 -19.18 -27.76 -12.38
N GLU A 173 -19.48 -28.02 -11.10
CA GLU A 173 -19.04 -27.19 -10.00
C GLU A 173 -17.52 -27.05 -9.90
N ARG A 174 -16.80 -28.14 -10.16
CA ARG A 174 -15.33 -28.14 -10.06
C ARG A 174 -14.70 -27.29 -11.17
N SER A 175 -15.28 -27.33 -12.35
CA SER A 175 -14.84 -26.56 -13.51
C SER A 175 -15.07 -25.05 -13.27
N LEU A 176 -16.24 -24.66 -12.78
CA LEU A 176 -16.52 -23.27 -12.40
C LEU A 176 -15.65 -22.79 -11.24
N MET A 177 -15.52 -23.56 -10.15
CA MET A 177 -14.63 -23.23 -9.04
C MET A 177 -13.19 -23.00 -9.51
N THR A 178 -12.70 -23.86 -10.40
CA THR A 178 -11.35 -23.72 -10.97
C THR A 178 -11.23 -22.39 -11.69
N TYR A 179 -12.19 -22.07 -12.57
CA TYR A 179 -12.12 -20.85 -13.35
C TYR A 179 -12.26 -19.60 -12.48
N ILE A 180 -13.24 -19.56 -11.57
CA ILE A 180 -13.47 -18.44 -10.66
C ILE A 180 -12.29 -18.22 -9.70
N ALA A 181 -11.57 -19.28 -9.32
CA ALA A 181 -10.32 -19.11 -8.56
C ALA A 181 -9.26 -18.30 -9.33
N TYR A 182 -9.17 -18.42 -10.66
CA TYR A 182 -8.29 -17.54 -11.45
C TYR A 182 -8.74 -16.09 -11.41
N TRP A 183 -10.06 -15.84 -11.44
CA TRP A 183 -10.62 -14.50 -11.28
C TRP A 183 -10.27 -13.92 -9.91
N PHE A 184 -10.47 -14.69 -8.83
CA PHE A 184 -10.09 -14.30 -7.47
C PHE A 184 -8.61 -13.91 -7.39
N HIS A 185 -7.70 -14.74 -7.92
CA HIS A 185 -6.26 -14.49 -7.85
C HIS A 185 -5.86 -13.24 -8.62
N ALA A 186 -6.38 -13.07 -9.83
CA ALA A 186 -6.11 -11.90 -10.65
C ALA A 186 -6.53 -10.60 -9.94
N PHE A 187 -7.76 -10.53 -9.46
CA PHE A 187 -8.27 -9.33 -8.80
C PHE A 187 -7.67 -9.10 -7.40
N SER A 188 -7.50 -10.15 -6.61
CA SER A 188 -6.84 -10.03 -5.29
C SER A 188 -5.38 -9.59 -5.42
N GLN A 189 -4.68 -9.99 -6.49
CA GLN A 189 -3.34 -9.52 -6.76
C GLN A 189 -3.33 -8.04 -7.16
N MET A 190 -4.27 -7.60 -8.00
CA MET A 190 -4.41 -6.19 -8.37
C MET A 190 -4.68 -5.32 -7.14
N GLU A 191 -5.60 -5.70 -6.26
CA GLU A 191 -5.88 -4.97 -5.02
C GLU A 191 -4.67 -4.90 -4.09
N LYS A 192 -3.88 -5.98 -3.99
CA LYS A 192 -2.64 -5.97 -3.19
C LYS A 192 -1.63 -4.98 -3.74
N VAL A 193 -1.48 -4.91 -5.06
CA VAL A 193 -0.59 -3.94 -5.73
C VAL A 193 -1.08 -2.51 -5.52
N GLU A 194 -2.38 -2.25 -5.70
CA GLU A 194 -2.95 -0.92 -5.54
C GLU A 194 -2.83 -0.44 -4.08
N ASN A 195 -3.17 -1.28 -3.11
CA ASN A 195 -3.02 -0.97 -1.68
C ASN A 195 -1.55 -0.76 -1.30
N ALA A 196 -0.61 -1.50 -1.90
CA ALA A 196 0.82 -1.25 -1.72
C ALA A 196 1.22 0.11 -2.29
N GLY A 197 0.72 0.47 -3.48
CA GLY A 197 0.90 1.79 -4.09
C GLY A 197 0.41 2.92 -3.18
N ARG A 198 -0.84 2.85 -2.70
CA ARG A 198 -1.40 3.86 -1.78
C ARG A 198 -0.59 4.00 -0.49
N ARG A 199 -0.04 2.89 0.05
CA ARG A 199 0.84 2.94 1.23
C ARG A 199 2.17 3.65 0.94
N VAL A 200 2.77 3.38 -0.21
CA VAL A 200 4.01 4.05 -0.66
C VAL A 200 3.76 5.54 -0.88
N GLU A 201 2.67 5.91 -1.54
CA GLU A 201 2.28 7.31 -1.75
C GLU A 201 2.10 8.05 -0.41
N LYS A 202 1.35 7.45 0.53
CA LYS A 202 1.19 8.03 1.88
C LYS A 202 2.54 8.20 2.59
N PHE A 203 3.46 7.25 2.42
CA PHE A 203 4.81 7.37 2.98
C PHE A 203 5.60 8.53 2.35
N ILE A 204 5.57 8.67 1.02
CA ILE A 204 6.22 9.78 0.29
C ILE A 204 5.66 11.13 0.74
N ASN A 205 4.34 11.27 0.80
CA ASN A 205 3.69 12.52 1.22
C ASN A 205 4.07 12.90 2.67
N ASN A 206 4.18 11.91 3.57
CA ASN A 206 4.64 12.14 4.93
C ASN A 206 6.11 12.58 5.00
N MET A 207 6.97 11.96 4.19
CA MET A 207 8.39 12.35 4.09
C MET A 207 8.56 13.74 3.53
N GLN A 208 7.84 14.08 2.45
CA GLN A 208 7.88 15.41 1.85
C GLN A 208 7.44 16.47 2.88
N GLY A 209 6.33 16.23 3.57
CA GLY A 209 5.88 17.15 4.62
C GLY A 209 6.78 17.20 5.86
N ALA A 210 7.71 16.25 6.06
CA ALA A 210 8.73 16.34 7.11
C ALA A 210 9.94 17.15 6.63
N TRP A 211 10.34 16.96 5.36
CA TRP A 211 11.40 17.72 4.72
C TRP A 211 11.07 19.21 4.60
N GLU A 212 9.84 19.55 4.21
CA GLU A 212 9.34 20.93 4.17
C GLU A 212 9.41 21.60 5.55
N MET A 213 9.04 20.89 6.62
CA MET A 213 9.15 21.40 7.99
C MET A 213 10.61 21.63 8.40
N GLN A 214 11.52 20.71 8.07
CA GLN A 214 12.96 20.88 8.33
C GLN A 214 13.52 22.10 7.60
N SER A 215 13.23 22.23 6.31
CA SER A 215 13.68 23.37 5.51
C SER A 215 13.13 24.70 6.05
N ALA A 216 11.84 24.73 6.43
CA ALA A 216 11.23 25.90 7.03
C ALA A 216 11.86 26.26 8.38
N TYR A 217 12.16 25.26 9.22
CA TYR A 217 12.86 25.47 10.49
C TYR A 217 14.24 26.08 10.27
N GLU A 218 15.06 25.48 9.40
CA GLU A 218 16.42 25.95 9.14
C GLU A 218 16.45 27.38 8.59
N LYS A 219 15.56 27.67 7.63
CA LYS A 219 15.43 29.01 7.05
C LYS A 219 15.04 30.05 8.11
N ARG A 220 13.95 29.80 8.84
CA ARG A 220 13.42 30.73 9.86
C ARG A 220 14.41 30.94 11.01
N MET A 221 15.05 29.86 11.47
CA MET A 221 16.09 29.93 12.50
C MET A 221 17.26 30.79 12.05
N LYS A 222 17.74 30.59 10.82
CA LYS A 222 18.84 31.39 10.25
C LYS A 222 18.48 32.87 10.17
N GLU A 223 17.30 33.19 9.63
CA GLU A 223 16.80 34.57 9.52
C GLU A 223 16.69 35.26 10.89
N LEU A 224 16.19 34.54 11.91
CA LEU A 224 16.11 35.05 13.28
C LEU A 224 17.51 35.33 13.84
N LEU A 225 18.41 34.36 13.82
CA LEU A 225 19.78 34.51 14.33
C LEU A 225 20.52 35.68 13.66
N GLU A 226 20.42 35.80 12.33
CA GLU A 226 20.99 36.93 11.59
C GLU A 226 20.39 38.27 12.03
N ALA A 227 19.08 38.33 12.24
CA ALA A 227 18.41 39.53 12.71
C ALA A 227 18.85 39.93 14.14
N LEU A 228 18.99 38.96 15.05
CA LEU A 228 19.48 39.22 16.41
C LEU A 228 20.91 39.78 16.39
N ARG A 229 21.81 39.13 15.64
CA ARG A 229 23.21 39.56 15.51
C ARG A 229 23.32 40.95 14.90
N ARG A 230 22.52 41.24 13.87
CA ARG A 230 22.47 42.56 13.24
C ARG A 230 22.02 43.63 14.24
N GLN A 231 20.99 43.37 15.04
CA GLN A 231 20.48 44.33 16.02
C GLN A 231 21.48 44.63 17.13
N VAL A 232 22.18 43.59 17.62
CA VAL A 232 23.28 43.76 18.58
C VAL A 232 24.35 44.68 18.01
N LYS A 233 24.80 44.40 16.77
CA LYS A 233 25.81 45.21 16.09
C LYS A 233 25.38 46.66 15.87
N GLU A 234 24.10 46.89 15.53
CA GLU A 234 23.53 48.24 15.41
C GLU A 234 23.59 48.99 16.75
N TRP A 235 23.26 48.36 17.87
CA TRP A 235 23.34 49.03 19.18
C TRP A 235 24.77 49.28 19.67
N GLU A 236 25.70 48.38 19.35
CA GLU A 236 27.13 48.53 19.68
C GLU A 236 27.81 49.64 18.89
N SER A 237 27.36 49.90 17.65
CA SER A 237 27.93 50.94 16.78
C SER A 237 27.22 52.30 16.89
N ALA A 238 26.02 52.34 17.48
CA ALA A 238 25.24 53.57 17.56
C ALA A 238 25.81 54.56 18.60
N GLN A 239 26.09 55.78 18.16
CA GLN A 239 26.59 56.90 18.99
C GLN A 239 25.50 57.95 19.22
N PHE A 240 25.74 58.88 20.14
CA PHE A 240 24.89 60.06 20.36
C PHE A 240 25.56 61.28 19.75
N GLU A 241 24.78 62.13 19.09
CA GLU A 241 25.26 63.41 18.54
C GLU A 241 25.38 64.51 19.62
N GLY A 242 25.04 64.19 20.87
CA GLY A 242 25.14 65.10 22.02
C GLY A 242 23.99 66.11 22.13
N THR A 243 22.93 65.97 21.33
CA THR A 243 21.73 66.81 21.43
C THR A 243 20.58 66.08 22.13
N TYR A 244 19.81 66.80 22.95
CA TYR A 244 18.61 66.25 23.61
C TYR A 244 17.60 65.69 22.60
N ALA A 245 17.48 66.31 21.43
CA ALA A 245 16.58 65.88 20.37
C ALA A 245 16.96 64.49 19.83
N ASP A 246 18.26 64.23 19.61
CA ASP A 246 18.78 62.91 19.20
C ASP A 246 18.53 61.85 20.29
N ALA A 247 18.88 62.14 21.54
CA ALA A 247 18.66 61.21 22.66
C ALA A 247 17.18 60.82 22.81
N LYS A 248 16.26 61.78 22.64
CA LYS A 248 14.80 61.55 22.66
C LYS A 248 14.32 60.74 21.45
N ALA A 249 14.88 60.96 20.26
CA ALA A 249 14.55 60.18 19.07
C ALA A 249 15.00 58.72 19.21
N GLN A 250 16.20 58.49 19.73
CA GLN A 250 16.72 57.15 19.98
C GLN A 250 15.90 56.40 21.04
N ALA A 251 15.48 57.08 22.11
CA ALA A 251 14.56 56.50 23.10
C ALA A 251 13.21 56.09 22.48
N LYS A 252 12.66 56.93 21.60
CA LYS A 252 11.42 56.60 20.86
C LYS A 252 11.60 55.38 19.95
N ASN A 253 12.70 55.30 19.22
CA ASN A 253 13.01 54.16 18.35
C ASN A 253 13.17 52.87 19.15
N PHE A 254 13.89 52.94 20.28
CA PHE A 254 14.06 51.82 21.19
C PHE A 254 12.73 51.34 21.81
N ALA A 255 11.84 52.26 22.18
CA ALA A 255 10.49 51.93 22.66
C ALA A 255 9.60 51.32 21.56
N THR A 256 9.78 51.72 20.30
CA THR A 256 9.10 51.12 19.15
C THR A 256 9.59 49.69 18.90
N TYR A 257 10.91 49.47 18.89
CA TYR A 257 11.52 48.14 18.80
C TYR A 257 10.96 47.18 19.86
N LYS A 258 10.91 47.62 21.13
CA LYS A 258 10.39 46.80 22.24
C LYS A 258 8.93 46.40 22.08
N ARG A 259 8.10 47.27 21.49
CA ARG A 259 6.65 47.06 21.33
C ARG A 259 6.28 46.28 20.07
N GLY A 260 7.13 46.31 19.04
CA GLY A 260 6.95 45.55 17.80
C GLY A 260 7.95 44.41 17.72
N GLN A 261 9.05 44.65 17.00
CA GLN A 261 10.03 43.65 16.57
C GLN A 261 10.50 42.68 17.67
N LYS A 262 10.76 43.15 18.89
CA LYS A 262 11.16 42.26 19.99
C LYS A 262 10.08 41.23 20.33
N ARG A 263 8.80 41.62 20.31
CA ARG A 263 7.68 40.70 20.57
C ARG A 263 7.55 39.67 19.47
N ASP A 264 7.72 40.09 18.21
CA ASP A 264 7.69 39.19 17.06
C ASP A 264 8.80 38.14 17.18
N TRP A 265 10.01 38.54 17.59
CA TRP A 265 11.11 37.59 17.82
C TRP A 265 10.89 36.66 19.02
N VAL A 266 10.23 37.12 20.08
CA VAL A 266 9.84 36.26 21.21
C VAL A 266 8.86 35.18 20.75
N ALA A 267 7.86 35.57 19.94
CA ALA A 267 6.91 34.63 19.35
C ALA A 267 7.62 33.64 18.42
N GLU A 268 8.48 34.14 17.52
CA GLU A 268 9.25 33.31 16.58
C GLU A 268 10.16 32.30 17.30
N LYS A 269 10.82 32.69 18.39
CA LYS A 269 11.61 31.78 19.23
C LYS A 269 10.77 30.63 19.79
N SER A 270 9.55 30.92 20.24
CA SER A 270 8.62 29.90 20.73
C SER A 270 8.16 28.97 19.59
N ASP A 271 7.76 29.56 18.46
CA ASP A 271 7.27 28.83 17.29
C ASP A 271 8.32 27.88 16.71
N LEU A 272 9.60 28.31 16.67
CA LEU A 272 10.71 27.47 16.23
C LEU A 272 10.94 26.27 17.16
N ALA A 273 10.84 26.45 18.47
CA ALA A 273 10.95 25.35 19.43
C ALA A 273 9.81 24.33 19.26
N THR A 274 8.59 24.82 19.08
CA THR A 274 7.41 23.98 18.79
C THR A 274 7.57 23.26 17.45
N LEU A 275 8.03 23.94 16.40
CA LEU A 275 8.25 23.35 15.08
C LEU A 275 9.30 22.22 15.15
N LEU A 276 10.41 22.42 15.86
CA LEU A 276 11.41 21.37 16.05
C LEU A 276 10.83 20.15 16.79
N GLY A 277 10.02 20.38 17.83
CA GLY A 277 9.29 19.32 18.53
C GLY A 277 8.33 18.56 17.62
N ASN A 278 7.62 19.26 16.74
CA ASN A 278 6.71 18.66 15.76
C ASN A 278 7.47 17.82 14.73
N ILE A 279 8.62 18.30 14.23
CA ILE A 279 9.49 17.54 13.32
C ILE A 279 9.96 16.24 14.00
N LYS A 280 10.48 16.33 15.22
CA LYS A 280 10.96 15.16 15.99
C LYS A 280 9.84 14.15 16.24
N THR A 281 8.66 14.62 16.62
CA THR A 281 7.46 13.78 16.80
C THR A 281 7.08 13.09 15.50
N LYS A 282 6.97 13.84 14.39
CA LYS A 282 6.57 13.32 13.09
C LYS A 282 7.53 12.22 12.60
N LEU A 283 8.84 12.43 12.70
CA LEU A 283 9.83 11.42 12.33
C LEU A 283 9.78 10.20 13.27
N GLY A 284 9.60 10.42 14.57
CA GLY A 284 9.47 9.36 15.57
C GLY A 284 8.25 8.47 15.36
N THR A 285 7.09 9.04 15.00
CA THR A 285 5.87 8.28 14.66
C THR A 285 6.11 7.27 13.54
N TYR A 286 6.94 7.62 12.56
CA TYR A 286 7.31 6.75 11.44
C TYR A 286 8.59 5.95 11.67
N ARG A 287 9.14 5.96 12.90
CA ARG A 287 10.41 5.30 13.27
C ARG A 287 11.58 5.70 12.36
N LEU A 288 11.53 6.92 11.83
CA LEU A 288 12.61 7.49 11.03
C LEU A 288 13.70 8.05 11.94
N ARG A 289 14.90 8.25 11.39
CA ARG A 289 16.02 8.85 12.11
C ARG A 289 15.57 10.22 12.67
N PRO A 290 15.77 10.49 13.98
CA PRO A 290 15.48 11.79 14.55
C PRO A 290 16.23 12.89 13.82
N TYR A 291 15.55 14.01 13.59
CA TYR A 291 16.17 15.21 13.03
C TYR A 291 16.88 15.97 14.15
N ASP A 292 18.18 16.18 13.99
CA ASP A 292 18.95 17.12 14.80
C ASP A 292 19.47 18.22 13.88
N PRO A 293 19.13 19.49 14.16
CA PRO A 293 19.55 20.60 13.31
C PRO A 293 21.07 20.82 13.40
N PRO A 294 21.69 21.44 12.38
CA PRO A 294 23.08 21.86 12.45
C PRO A 294 23.35 22.67 13.72
N ALA A 295 24.54 22.53 14.32
CA ALA A 295 24.88 23.16 15.59
C ALA A 295 24.67 24.69 15.60
N GLU A 296 24.89 25.34 14.46
CA GLU A 296 24.69 26.77 14.24
C GLU A 296 23.21 27.21 14.22
N LEU A 297 22.30 26.28 13.91
CA LEU A 297 20.84 26.48 13.84
C LEU A 297 20.12 25.77 15.00
N SER A 298 20.85 25.41 16.05
CA SER A 298 20.29 24.75 17.22
C SER A 298 19.56 25.72 18.14
N LEU A 299 18.66 25.21 18.99
CA LEU A 299 18.04 26.00 20.04
C LEU A 299 19.09 26.58 21.02
N GLU A 300 20.19 25.87 21.24
CA GLU A 300 21.31 26.35 22.07
C GLU A 300 22.02 27.57 21.45
N ALA A 301 22.20 27.57 20.12
CA ALA A 301 22.74 28.72 19.40
C ALA A 301 21.79 29.93 19.52
N LEU A 302 20.48 29.69 19.40
CA LEU A 302 19.48 30.74 19.59
C LEU A 302 19.47 31.31 21.01
N ASP A 303 19.51 30.46 22.03
CA ASP A 303 19.54 30.91 23.43
C ASP A 303 20.80 31.72 23.73
N ARG A 304 21.94 31.37 23.13
CA ARG A 304 23.19 32.13 23.24
C ARG A 304 23.06 33.53 22.64
N ASP A 305 22.59 33.63 21.40
CA ASP A 305 22.44 34.92 20.70
C ASP A 305 21.36 35.78 21.36
N TRP A 306 20.27 35.17 21.85
CA TRP A 306 19.23 35.82 22.63
C TRP A 306 19.74 36.39 23.95
N GLY A 307 20.61 35.64 24.65
CA GLY A 307 21.26 36.10 25.86
C GLY A 307 22.16 37.31 25.61
N THR A 308 22.90 37.32 24.49
CA THR A 308 23.70 38.48 24.07
C THR A 308 22.82 39.68 23.75
N LEU A 309 21.75 39.51 22.95
CA LEU A 309 20.78 40.55 22.66
C LEU A 309 20.22 41.20 23.94
N THR A 310 19.81 40.37 24.91
CA THR A 310 19.20 40.86 26.15
C THR A 310 20.19 41.68 26.98
N ARG A 311 21.47 41.26 27.04
CA ARG A 311 22.52 42.03 27.73
C ARG A 311 22.77 43.37 27.03
N THR A 312 22.96 43.37 25.72
CA THR A 312 23.20 44.60 24.94
C THR A 312 21.99 45.54 25.00
N GLU A 313 20.77 45.01 25.00
CA GLU A 313 19.54 45.79 25.18
C GLU A 313 19.50 46.50 26.54
N MET A 314 19.91 45.82 27.62
CA MET A 314 19.98 46.43 28.95
C MET A 314 21.00 47.57 28.99
N SER A 315 22.21 47.34 28.47
CA SER A 315 23.25 48.37 28.37
C SER A 315 22.79 49.55 27.52
N ARG A 316 22.11 49.31 26.39
CA ARG A 316 21.58 50.38 25.53
C ARG A 316 20.50 51.19 26.24
N ALA A 317 19.62 50.54 27.00
CA ALA A 317 18.59 51.23 27.76
C ALA A 317 19.18 52.12 28.86
N GLN A 318 20.23 51.66 29.54
CA GLN A 318 20.95 52.46 30.55
C GLN A 318 21.58 53.69 29.92
N LEU A 319 22.33 53.51 28.84
CA LEU A 319 23.01 54.60 28.13
C LEU A 319 22.02 55.67 27.64
N ILE A 320 20.91 55.27 26.99
CA ILE A 320 19.86 56.21 26.55
C ILE A 320 19.30 57.02 27.74
N ASN A 321 19.08 56.38 28.89
CA ASN A 321 18.52 57.07 30.06
C ASN A 321 19.52 58.03 30.71
N GLU A 322 20.81 57.68 30.74
CA GLU A 322 21.88 58.55 31.23
C GLU A 322 22.01 59.79 30.34
N THR A 323 22.09 59.63 29.02
CA THR A 323 22.23 60.75 28.08
C THR A 323 21.00 61.67 27.99
N ILE A 324 19.81 61.20 28.39
CA ILE A 324 18.61 62.07 28.50
C ILE A 324 18.60 62.91 29.79
N ARG A 325 19.34 62.47 30.83
CA ARG A 325 19.40 63.13 32.14
C ARG A 325 20.50 64.19 32.22
N GLU A 326 21.56 64.05 31.42
CA GLU A 326 22.62 65.05 31.21
C GLU A 326 22.14 66.25 30.38
#